data_AF-A0A9P0FMC2-F1
#
_entry.id   AF-A0A9P0FMC2-F1
#
_cell.length_a   1.000
_cell.length_b   1.000
_cell.length_c   1.000
_cell.angle_alpha   90.00
_cell.angle_beta   90.00
_cell.angle_gamma   90.00
#
_symmetry.space_group_name_H-M   'P 1'
#
loop_
_entity.id
_entity.type
_entity.pdbx_description
1 polymer ?
#
loop_
_entity_poly.entity_id
_entity_poly.type
_entity_poly.pdbx_seq_one_letter_code
_entity_poly.pdbx_strand_id
1 'polypeptide(L)'
;MATHSGDDDAELKSLVRQRAHIKSRLTRFTNYLNELQESELDELLVLELETRLHRAESLQSEYETVQNEIEAISEQNIDPELQKNLGQDHVSTSTILPESFELDGADREENALKRSKTQKKKILKLQRNMGQEYVRAYSKKFVSNRCIKARCQKNLVYFQITDEERREIFEKFNGVGGLHLQRKFLARHIKVDETRRKTTDKEHPGYSFTVGNKSCRVCNFF
;
A
#
# COMPACT_ATOMS: atom_id res chain seq x y z
N MET A 1 17.86 -6.49 -49.26
CA MET A 1 16.83 -6.86 -48.26
C MET A 1 17.46 -6.68 -46.90
N ALA A 2 17.21 -5.56 -46.22
CA ALA A 2 17.79 -5.25 -44.90
C ALA A 2 16.95 -4.16 -44.22
N THR A 3 15.95 -4.58 -43.44
CA THR A 3 15.19 -3.69 -42.52
C THR A 3 14.87 -4.35 -41.18
N HIS A 4 15.35 -5.57 -40.87
CA HIS A 4 14.93 -6.28 -39.65
C HIS A 4 15.64 -5.85 -38.35
N SER A 5 16.82 -5.23 -38.41
CA SER A 5 17.59 -4.95 -37.18
C SER A 5 17.01 -3.85 -36.28
N GLY A 6 16.10 -3.00 -36.78
CA GLY A 6 15.54 -1.88 -36.02
C GLY A 6 14.32 -2.27 -35.17
N ASP A 7 13.54 -3.24 -35.63
CA ASP A 7 12.33 -3.70 -34.94
C ASP A 7 12.69 -4.63 -33.76
N ASP A 8 13.70 -5.49 -33.93
CA ASP A 8 14.15 -6.42 -32.89
C ASP A 8 14.72 -5.69 -31.65
N ASP A 9 15.42 -4.56 -31.83
CA ASP A 9 15.94 -3.74 -30.72
C ASP A 9 14.81 -3.02 -29.94
N ALA A 10 13.76 -2.58 -30.64
CA ALA A 10 12.59 -1.97 -30.01
C ALA A 10 11.78 -3.02 -29.22
N GLU A 11 11.63 -4.23 -29.78
CA GLU A 11 10.97 -5.37 -29.15
C GLU A 11 11.75 -5.83 -27.91
N LEU A 12 13.07 -6.00 -28.02
CA LEU A 12 13.94 -6.36 -26.89
C LEU A 12 13.82 -5.35 -25.74
N LYS A 13 13.84 -4.05 -26.04
CA LYS A 13 13.65 -2.99 -25.03
C LYS A 13 12.27 -3.08 -24.36
N SER A 14 11.24 -3.43 -25.11
CA SER A 14 9.89 -3.66 -24.57
C SER A 14 9.86 -4.84 -23.60
N LEU A 15 10.40 -5.99 -24.01
CA LEU A 15 10.46 -7.20 -23.20
C LEU A 15 11.28 -7.01 -21.93
N VAL A 16 12.42 -6.30 -21.99
CA VAL A 16 13.23 -5.97 -20.81
C VAL A 16 12.44 -5.13 -19.80
N ARG A 17 11.63 -4.17 -20.27
CA ARG A 17 10.75 -3.37 -19.41
C ARG A 17 9.65 -4.22 -18.79
N GLN A 18 9.07 -5.14 -19.56
CA GLN A 18 8.05 -6.07 -19.08
C GLN A 18 8.61 -7.01 -18.00
N ARG A 19 9.80 -7.59 -18.23
CA ARG A 19 10.53 -8.41 -17.24
C ARG A 19 10.78 -7.63 -15.94
N ALA A 20 11.24 -6.38 -16.04
CA ALA A 20 11.46 -5.53 -14.88
C ALA A 20 10.15 -5.21 -14.12
N HIS A 21 9.05 -5.01 -14.85
CA HIS A 21 7.73 -4.81 -14.26
C HIS A 21 7.27 -6.04 -13.47
N ILE A 22 7.35 -7.24 -14.06
CA ILE A 22 6.99 -8.50 -13.42
C ILE A 22 7.83 -8.74 -12.17
N LYS A 23 9.16 -8.57 -12.27
CA LYS A 23 10.09 -8.65 -11.12
C LYS A 23 9.68 -7.73 -9.98
N SER A 24 9.27 -6.50 -10.29
CA SER A 24 8.81 -5.55 -9.26
C SER A 24 7.56 -6.01 -8.52
N ARG A 25 6.66 -6.75 -9.19
CA ARG A 25 5.44 -7.31 -8.59
C ARG A 25 5.77 -8.49 -7.69
N LEU A 26 6.66 -9.38 -8.13
CA LEU A 26 7.19 -10.48 -7.32
C LEU A 26 7.90 -9.95 -6.06
N THR A 27 8.72 -8.92 -6.17
CA THR A 27 9.37 -8.29 -5.00
C THR A 27 8.36 -7.73 -3.98
N ARG A 28 7.22 -7.19 -4.42
CA ARG A 28 6.17 -6.76 -3.48
C ARG A 28 5.56 -7.93 -2.71
N PHE A 29 5.42 -9.08 -3.35
CA PHE A 29 4.96 -10.29 -2.68
C PHE A 29 5.98 -10.77 -1.66
N THR A 30 7.27 -10.81 -2.01
CA THR A 30 8.35 -11.13 -1.06
C THR A 30 8.36 -10.19 0.15
N ASN A 31 8.26 -8.88 -0.09
CA ASN A 31 8.22 -7.90 1.00
C ASN A 31 7.01 -8.10 1.91
N TYR A 32 5.86 -8.44 1.34
CA TYR A 32 4.68 -8.77 2.12
C TYR A 32 4.91 -10.00 3.01
N LEU A 33 5.54 -11.06 2.49
CA LEU A 33 5.90 -12.23 3.30
C LEU A 33 6.84 -11.87 4.46
N ASN A 34 7.83 -11.00 4.20
CA ASN A 34 8.78 -10.55 5.22
C ASN A 34 8.16 -9.67 6.31
N GLU A 35 7.00 -9.07 6.04
CA GLU A 35 6.26 -8.23 7.00
C GLU A 35 5.27 -9.03 7.87
N LEU A 36 5.05 -10.32 7.57
CA LEU A 36 4.14 -11.17 8.33
C LEU A 36 4.74 -11.57 9.68
N GLN A 37 3.92 -11.50 10.73
CA GLN A 37 4.27 -12.02 12.06
C GLN A 37 3.64 -13.40 12.25
N GLU A 38 4.43 -14.38 12.67
CA GLU A 38 3.98 -15.78 12.85
C GLU A 38 2.84 -15.95 13.86
N SER A 39 2.66 -15.00 14.78
CA SER A 39 1.64 -15.02 15.82
C SER A 39 0.22 -14.64 15.36
N GLU A 40 0.01 -14.28 14.08
CA GLU A 40 -1.27 -13.74 13.57
C GLU A 40 -1.91 -14.57 12.43
N LEU A 41 -1.53 -15.85 12.27
CA LEU A 41 -2.09 -16.74 11.24
C LEU A 41 -3.50 -17.23 11.59
N ASP A 42 -4.51 -16.44 11.23
CA ASP A 42 -5.92 -16.82 11.19
C ASP A 42 -6.33 -17.39 9.81
N GLU A 43 -7.42 -18.15 9.75
CA GLU A 43 -7.94 -18.84 8.55
C GLU A 43 -8.18 -17.87 7.37
N LEU A 44 -8.62 -16.64 7.67
CA LEU A 44 -8.76 -15.57 6.69
C LEU A 44 -7.42 -15.13 6.07
N LEU A 45 -6.36 -15.09 6.88
CA LEU A 45 -5.02 -14.72 6.40
C LEU A 45 -4.43 -15.83 5.55
N VAL A 46 -4.68 -17.10 5.90
CA VAL A 46 -4.28 -18.26 5.10
C VAL A 46 -4.93 -18.19 3.70
N LEU A 47 -6.23 -17.93 3.61
CA LEU A 47 -6.92 -17.82 2.33
C LEU A 47 -6.42 -16.62 1.49
N GLU A 48 -6.06 -15.51 2.14
CA GLU A 48 -5.41 -14.38 1.46
C GLU A 48 -4.02 -14.77 0.93
N LEU A 49 -3.23 -15.51 1.72
CA LEU A 49 -1.90 -15.98 1.34
C LEU A 49 -1.97 -16.92 0.13
N GLU A 50 -2.88 -17.89 0.13
CA GLU A 50 -3.11 -18.79 -1.00
C GLU A 50 -3.46 -18.00 -2.28
N THR A 51 -4.37 -17.02 -2.16
CA THR A 51 -4.75 -16.17 -3.29
C THR A 51 -3.55 -15.36 -3.82
N ARG A 52 -2.69 -14.86 -2.94
CA ARG A 52 -1.50 -14.10 -3.32
C ARG A 52 -0.41 -15.01 -3.91
N LEU A 53 -0.27 -16.22 -3.39
CA LEU A 53 0.66 -17.23 -3.89
C LEU A 53 0.31 -17.61 -5.33
N HIS A 54 -0.95 -17.96 -5.60
CA HIS A 54 -1.40 -18.27 -6.96
C HIS A 54 -1.11 -17.14 -7.96
N ARG A 55 -1.26 -15.87 -7.52
CA ARG A 55 -0.89 -14.72 -8.35
C ARG A 55 0.62 -14.60 -8.57
N ALA A 56 1.43 -14.94 -7.57
CA ALA A 56 2.88 -14.93 -7.69
C ALA A 56 3.38 -16.04 -8.61
N GLU A 57 2.80 -17.24 -8.55
CA GLU A 57 3.08 -18.35 -9.46
C GLU A 57 2.77 -17.99 -10.91
N SER A 58 1.60 -17.39 -11.15
CA SER A 58 1.23 -16.86 -12.49
C SER A 58 2.27 -15.84 -12.99
N LEU A 59 2.73 -14.93 -12.12
CA LEU A 59 3.75 -13.94 -12.48
C LEU A 59 5.11 -14.56 -12.75
N GLN A 60 5.45 -15.65 -12.05
CA GLN A 60 6.69 -16.38 -12.28
C GLN A 60 6.68 -17.06 -13.65
N SER A 61 5.56 -17.68 -14.02
CA SER A 61 5.37 -18.25 -15.36
C SER A 61 5.44 -17.20 -16.47
N GLU A 62 4.83 -16.01 -16.27
CA GLU A 62 4.97 -14.87 -17.18
C GLU A 62 6.43 -14.39 -17.29
N TYR A 63 7.16 -14.37 -16.18
CA TYR A 63 8.56 -13.96 -16.16
C TYR A 63 9.42 -14.89 -17.01
N GLU A 64 9.26 -16.20 -16.85
CA GLU A 64 9.99 -17.22 -17.61
C GLU A 64 9.69 -17.13 -19.11
N THR A 65 8.42 -16.89 -19.48
CA THR A 65 8.02 -16.68 -20.87
C THR A 65 8.76 -15.48 -21.48
N VAL A 66 8.72 -14.32 -20.81
CA VAL A 66 9.41 -13.10 -21.28
C VAL A 66 10.93 -13.29 -21.32
N GLN A 67 11.48 -14.03 -20.37
CA GLN A 67 12.92 -14.33 -20.33
C GLN A 67 13.34 -15.18 -21.54
N ASN A 68 12.55 -16.21 -21.87
CA ASN A 68 12.80 -17.06 -23.04
C ASN A 68 12.70 -16.25 -24.36
N GLU A 69 11.74 -15.34 -24.47
CA GLU A 69 11.61 -14.45 -25.64
C GLU A 69 12.82 -13.51 -25.79
N ILE A 70 13.32 -12.95 -24.67
CA ILE A 70 14.55 -12.13 -24.67
C ILE A 70 15.75 -12.95 -25.14
N GLU A 71 15.90 -14.18 -24.65
CA GLU A 71 16.99 -15.08 -25.04
C GLU A 71 16.91 -15.43 -26.52
N ALA A 72 15.73 -15.76 -27.03
CA ALA A 72 15.53 -16.06 -28.45
C ALA A 72 15.92 -14.90 -29.38
N ILE A 73 15.56 -13.66 -29.05
CA ILE A 73 15.95 -12.47 -29.83
C ILE A 73 17.46 -12.21 -29.70
N SER A 74 18.04 -12.47 -28.52
CA SER A 74 19.48 -12.27 -28.28
C SER A 74 20.33 -13.30 -29.03
N GLU A 75 19.88 -14.56 -29.09
CA GLU A 75 20.55 -15.64 -29.84
C GLU A 75 20.52 -15.43 -31.36
N GLN A 76 19.43 -14.85 -31.88
CA GLN A 76 19.30 -14.52 -33.32
C GLN A 76 20.18 -13.35 -33.77
N ASN A 77 20.63 -12.50 -32.83
CA ASN A 77 21.51 -11.36 -33.09
C ASN A 77 23.00 -11.67 -32.88
N ILE A 78 23.37 -12.93 -32.64
CA ILE A 78 24.78 -13.34 -32.56
C ILE A 78 25.35 -13.41 -33.97
N ASP A 79 26.39 -12.61 -34.22
CA ASP A 79 27.18 -12.65 -35.44
C ASP A 79 27.75 -14.08 -35.65
N PRO A 80 27.48 -14.76 -36.79
CA PRO A 80 28.00 -16.09 -37.06
C PRO A 80 29.54 -16.15 -37.06
N GLU A 81 30.24 -15.02 -37.13
CA GLU A 81 31.70 -14.95 -37.00
C GLU A 81 32.18 -15.13 -35.54
N LEU A 82 31.36 -14.78 -34.54
CA LEU A 82 31.66 -14.99 -33.11
C LEU A 82 31.38 -16.41 -32.62
N GLN A 83 30.48 -17.15 -33.28
CA GLN A 83 30.17 -18.55 -32.94
C GLN A 83 31.33 -19.52 -33.23
N LYS A 84 32.24 -19.20 -34.15
CA LYS A 84 33.45 -20.00 -34.41
C LYS A 84 34.50 -19.93 -33.30
N ASN A 85 34.46 -18.91 -32.44
CA ASN A 85 35.46 -18.72 -31.38
C ASN A 85 35.01 -19.24 -30.01
N LEU A 86 33.77 -19.74 -29.88
CA LEU A 86 33.21 -20.23 -28.61
C LEU A 86 33.15 -21.78 -28.53
N GLY A 87 33.78 -22.47 -29.49
CA GLY A 87 33.80 -23.93 -29.58
C GLY A 87 34.73 -24.67 -28.62
N GLN A 88 35.32 -24.00 -27.62
CA GLN A 88 36.12 -24.62 -26.57
C GLN A 88 35.88 -23.86 -25.27
N ASP A 89 34.92 -24.32 -24.47
CA ASP A 89 35.16 -24.74 -23.09
C ASP A 89 33.84 -25.08 -22.41
N HIS A 90 33.69 -26.37 -22.12
CA HIS A 90 32.54 -26.96 -21.47
C HIS A 90 32.64 -26.73 -19.95
N VAL A 91 31.60 -26.10 -19.38
CA VAL A 91 31.11 -26.22 -17.98
C VAL A 91 32.06 -25.76 -16.86
N SER A 92 31.62 -24.72 -16.14
CA SER A 92 31.62 -24.75 -14.67
C SER A 92 30.53 -23.85 -14.11
N THR A 93 29.54 -24.50 -13.49
CA THR A 93 28.58 -23.91 -12.57
C THR A 93 29.34 -23.30 -11.39
N SER A 94 29.62 -22.00 -11.43
CA SER A 94 30.07 -21.25 -10.26
C SER A 94 29.20 -20.02 -10.07
N THR A 95 28.39 -20.06 -9.01
CA THR A 95 28.08 -18.95 -8.11
C THR A 95 28.30 -17.56 -8.71
N ILE A 96 27.31 -17.08 -9.47
CA ILE A 96 27.28 -15.67 -9.88
C ILE A 96 26.84 -14.87 -8.65
N LEU A 97 27.84 -14.36 -7.91
CA LEU A 97 27.65 -13.16 -7.11
C LEU A 97 27.14 -12.06 -8.06
N PRO A 98 26.14 -11.26 -7.66
CA PRO A 98 25.62 -10.23 -8.54
C PRO A 98 26.72 -9.20 -8.79
N GLU A 99 27.29 -9.27 -9.99
CA GLU A 99 28.16 -8.25 -10.56
C GLU A 99 27.36 -6.94 -10.55
N SER A 100 27.79 -6.05 -9.66
CA SER A 100 27.21 -4.73 -9.50
C SER A 100 27.50 -3.93 -10.77
N PHE A 101 26.55 -3.95 -11.70
CA PHE A 101 26.51 -3.02 -12.83
C PHE A 101 26.49 -1.59 -12.29
N GLU A 102 27.62 -0.89 -12.41
CA GLU A 102 27.69 0.55 -12.19
C GLU A 102 27.11 1.27 -13.41
N LEU A 103 25.79 1.48 -13.38
CA LEU A 103 25.11 2.37 -14.31
C LEU A 103 25.40 3.82 -13.91
N ASP A 104 26.09 4.53 -14.81
CA ASP A 104 26.52 5.92 -14.69
C ASP A 104 25.40 6.89 -14.26
N GLY A 105 25.53 7.41 -13.04
CA GLY A 105 25.68 8.85 -12.81
C GLY A 105 24.44 9.73 -12.64
N ALA A 106 23.50 9.78 -13.58
CA ALA A 106 22.51 10.89 -13.61
C ALA A 106 21.09 10.48 -13.16
N ASP A 107 20.64 9.28 -13.50
CA ASP A 107 19.27 8.84 -13.21
C ASP A 107 19.08 8.36 -11.77
N ARG A 108 20.17 8.11 -11.03
CA ARG A 108 20.11 7.65 -9.64
C ARG A 108 19.58 8.73 -8.69
N GLU A 109 19.99 9.98 -8.90
CA GLU A 109 19.66 11.08 -7.99
C GLU A 109 18.22 11.56 -8.15
N GLU A 110 17.72 11.65 -9.38
CA GLU A 110 16.31 11.99 -9.64
C GLU A 110 15.37 10.89 -9.12
N ASN A 111 15.73 9.62 -9.30
CA ASN A 111 14.96 8.50 -8.78
C ASN A 111 15.02 8.43 -7.24
N ALA A 112 16.16 8.74 -6.61
CA ALA A 112 16.27 8.87 -5.16
C ALA A 112 15.38 9.99 -4.61
N LEU A 113 15.35 11.15 -5.27
CA LEU A 113 14.49 12.27 -4.89
C LEU A 113 13.00 11.92 -5.03
N LYS A 114 12.60 11.24 -6.11
CA LYS A 114 11.22 10.74 -6.30
C LYS A 114 10.82 9.73 -5.22
N ARG A 115 11.71 8.78 -4.88
CA ARG A 115 11.50 7.81 -3.78
C ARG A 115 11.36 8.50 -2.44
N SER A 116 12.24 9.47 -2.12
CA SER A 116 12.18 10.28 -0.90
C SER A 116 10.87 11.07 -0.78
N LYS A 117 10.44 11.74 -1.85
CA LYS A 117 9.15 12.45 -1.89
C LYS A 117 7.97 11.51 -1.62
N THR A 118 8.01 10.29 -2.18
CA THR A 118 6.96 9.28 -1.99
C THR A 118 6.95 8.75 -0.56
N GLN A 119 8.12 8.46 0.02
CA GLN A 119 8.26 8.02 1.40
C GLN A 119 7.75 9.09 2.39
N LYS A 120 8.10 10.36 2.18
CA LYS A 120 7.58 11.48 2.99
C LYS A 120 6.06 11.57 2.93
N LYS A 121 5.45 11.40 1.75
CA LYS A 121 3.98 11.34 1.60
C LYS A 121 3.36 10.16 2.35
N LYS A 122 4.01 8.99 2.32
CA LYS A 122 3.54 7.80 3.06
C LYS A 122 3.60 8.03 4.58
N ILE A 123 4.71 8.56 5.09
CA ILE A 123 4.88 8.89 6.51
C ILE A 123 3.82 9.91 6.96
N LEU A 124 3.62 11.00 6.21
CA LEU A 124 2.59 12.00 6.52
C LEU A 124 1.18 11.40 6.53
N LYS A 125 0.87 10.50 5.58
CA LYS A 125 -0.41 9.80 5.55
C LYS A 125 -0.58 8.91 6.78
N LEU A 126 0.47 8.22 7.20
CA LEU A 126 0.48 7.37 8.38
C LEU A 126 0.25 8.20 9.66
N GLN A 127 1.05 9.25 9.87
CA GLN A 127 0.90 10.19 10.99
C GLN A 127 -0.52 10.74 11.08
N ARG A 128 -1.07 11.20 9.95
CA ARG A 128 -2.46 11.69 9.88
C ARG A 128 -3.49 10.63 10.24
N ASN A 129 -3.31 9.39 9.80
CA ASN A 129 -4.25 8.29 10.08
C ASN A 129 -4.21 7.90 11.56
N MET A 130 -3.02 7.87 12.16
CA MET A 130 -2.81 7.62 13.59
C MET A 130 -3.21 8.81 14.47
N GLY A 131 -3.60 9.94 13.87
CA GLY A 131 -3.95 11.16 14.61
C GLY A 131 -2.75 11.85 15.26
N GLN A 132 -1.53 11.53 14.82
CA GLN A 132 -0.30 12.17 15.30
C GLN A 132 -0.14 13.59 14.74
N GLU A 133 0.75 14.35 15.36
CA GLU A 133 1.15 15.67 14.92
C GLU A 133 2.00 15.60 13.65
N TYR A 134 1.80 16.57 12.77
CA TYR A 134 2.57 16.67 11.53
C TYR A 134 2.52 18.07 10.96
N VAL A 135 3.49 18.38 10.10
CA VAL A 135 3.52 19.64 9.34
C VAL A 135 2.98 19.38 7.94
N ARG A 136 1.96 20.15 7.51
CA ARG A 136 1.44 20.06 6.15
C ARG A 136 2.51 20.50 5.15
N ALA A 137 2.82 19.65 4.18
CA ALA A 137 3.87 19.90 3.18
C ALA A 137 3.72 21.24 2.43
N TYR A 138 2.50 21.61 2.01
CA TYR A 138 2.26 22.81 1.21
C TYR A 138 2.11 24.08 2.05
N SER A 139 1.31 24.01 3.12
CA SER A 139 0.99 25.20 3.91
C SER A 139 1.98 25.46 5.05
N LYS A 140 2.91 24.53 5.30
CA LYS A 140 3.81 24.51 6.47
C LYS A 140 3.08 24.69 7.81
N LYS A 141 1.77 24.42 7.85
CA LYS A 141 0.95 24.55 9.06
C LYS A 141 1.16 23.32 9.91
N PHE A 142 1.50 23.54 11.18
CA PHE A 142 1.52 22.51 12.19
C PHE A 142 0.08 22.03 12.46
N VAL A 143 -0.11 20.73 12.43
CA VAL A 143 -1.34 20.06 12.84
C VAL A 143 -1.01 19.32 14.12
N SER A 144 -1.62 19.72 15.24
CA SER A 144 -1.41 19.08 16.53
C SER A 144 -1.99 17.66 16.54
N ASN A 145 -1.53 16.85 17.49
CA ASN A 145 -2.13 15.56 17.82
C ASN A 145 -3.65 15.70 17.99
N ARG A 146 -4.40 14.72 17.50
CA ARG A 146 -5.83 14.63 17.80
C ARG A 146 -5.99 14.39 19.28
N CYS A 147 -6.74 15.27 19.93
CA CYS A 147 -7.14 15.13 21.31
C CYS A 147 -8.67 15.04 21.41
N ILE A 148 -9.13 14.41 22.49
CA ILE A 148 -10.55 14.40 22.84
C ILE A 148 -10.95 15.84 23.13
N LYS A 149 -11.97 16.33 22.41
CA LYS A 149 -12.48 17.68 22.64
C LYS A 149 -13.16 17.77 23.99
N ALA A 150 -13.21 18.96 24.59
CA ALA A 150 -14.04 19.20 25.78
C ALA A 150 -15.51 18.79 25.53
N ARG A 151 -16.23 18.45 26.60
CA ARG A 151 -17.66 18.10 26.50
C ARG A 151 -18.45 19.28 25.93
N CYS A 152 -19.46 18.97 25.11
CA CYS A 152 -20.34 20.00 24.58
C CYS A 152 -21.17 20.60 25.72
N GLN A 153 -20.99 21.89 26.00
CA GLN A 153 -21.74 22.59 27.06
C GLN A 153 -23.23 22.79 26.72
N LYS A 154 -23.58 22.75 25.43
CA LYS A 154 -24.93 23.09 24.96
C LYS A 154 -25.94 21.95 25.05
N ASN A 155 -25.48 20.71 25.16
CA ASN A 155 -26.35 19.54 25.19
C ASN A 155 -25.97 18.69 26.40
N LEU A 156 -26.84 18.62 27.40
CA LEU A 156 -26.59 17.91 28.65
C LEU A 156 -26.78 16.38 28.54
N VAL A 157 -26.99 15.84 27.34
CA VAL A 157 -27.36 14.42 27.16
C VAL A 157 -26.16 13.46 27.28
N TYR A 158 -24.93 13.98 27.42
CA TYR A 158 -23.68 13.18 27.50
C TYR A 158 -23.38 12.54 28.86
N PHE A 159 -24.21 12.75 29.89
CA PHE A 159 -23.86 12.32 31.25
C PHE A 159 -23.81 10.80 31.44
N GLN A 160 -24.26 10.01 30.47
CA GLN A 160 -24.22 8.55 30.57
C GLN A 160 -22.87 7.92 30.19
N ILE A 161 -22.00 8.66 29.48
CA ILE A 161 -20.66 8.18 29.12
C ILE A 161 -19.65 8.86 30.02
N THR A 162 -18.81 8.11 30.74
CA THR A 162 -17.75 8.66 31.59
C THR A 162 -16.58 9.21 30.76
N ASP A 163 -15.71 10.04 31.36
CA ASP A 163 -14.54 10.54 30.62
C ASP A 163 -13.55 9.41 30.31
N GLU A 164 -13.50 8.38 31.15
CA GLU A 164 -12.76 7.14 30.94
C GLU A 164 -13.29 6.36 29.73
N GLU A 165 -14.60 6.12 29.64
CA GLU A 165 -15.20 5.44 28.49
C GLU A 165 -15.00 6.24 27.20
N ARG A 166 -15.11 7.56 27.27
CA ARG A 166 -14.86 8.45 26.12
C ARG A 166 -13.41 8.37 25.67
N ARG A 167 -12.46 8.24 26.62
CA ARG A 167 -11.05 8.03 26.32
C ARG A 167 -10.80 6.70 25.65
N GLU A 168 -11.38 5.63 26.18
CA GLU A 168 -11.26 4.29 25.63
C GLU A 168 -11.82 4.21 24.20
N ILE A 169 -12.99 4.81 23.94
CA ILE A 169 -13.59 4.87 22.60
C ILE A 169 -12.66 5.62 21.64
N PHE A 170 -12.09 6.75 22.08
CA PHE A 170 -11.20 7.56 21.27
C PHE A 170 -9.88 6.84 20.94
N GLU A 171 -9.29 6.16 21.92
CA GLU A 171 -8.08 5.35 21.75
C GLU A 171 -8.34 4.18 20.80
N LYS A 172 -9.45 3.46 20.98
CA LYS A 172 -9.88 2.40 20.05
C LYS A 172 -10.06 2.95 18.64
N PHE A 173 -10.78 4.05 18.48
CA PHE A 173 -11.02 4.67 17.17
C PHE A 173 -9.73 5.07 16.46
N ASN A 174 -8.79 5.70 17.17
CA ASN A 174 -7.51 6.10 16.57
C ASN A 174 -6.56 4.91 16.34
N GLY A 175 -6.57 3.92 17.22
CA GLY A 175 -5.74 2.72 17.13
C GLY A 175 -6.11 1.79 15.97
N VAL A 176 -7.36 1.84 15.51
CA VAL A 176 -7.83 1.10 14.32
C VAL A 176 -7.11 1.51 13.03
N GLY A 177 -6.44 2.68 13.00
CA GLY A 177 -5.52 3.05 11.93
C GLY A 177 -6.18 3.67 10.69
N GLY A 178 -6.27 2.92 9.60
CA GLY A 178 -6.64 3.46 8.28
C GLY A 178 -8.04 4.11 8.22
N LEU A 179 -8.22 5.13 7.36
CA LEU A 179 -9.50 5.86 7.21
C LEU A 179 -10.70 4.95 6.93
N HIS A 180 -10.51 3.88 6.16
CA HIS A 180 -11.57 2.91 5.87
C HIS A 180 -12.00 2.14 7.11
N LEU A 181 -11.03 1.71 7.92
CA LEU A 181 -11.29 1.00 9.16
C LEU A 181 -11.93 1.92 10.21
N GLN A 182 -11.50 3.18 10.28
CA GLN A 182 -12.16 4.22 11.08
C GLN A 182 -13.63 4.41 10.67
N ARG A 183 -13.93 4.47 9.37
CA ARG A 183 -15.32 4.55 8.88
C ARG A 183 -16.14 3.32 9.25
N LYS A 184 -15.57 2.12 9.13
CA LYS A 184 -16.22 0.87 9.57
C LYS A 184 -16.48 0.88 11.07
N PHE A 185 -15.53 1.36 11.87
CA PHE A 185 -15.71 1.52 13.31
C PHE A 185 -16.90 2.43 13.62
N LEU A 186 -16.97 3.61 12.98
CA LEU A 186 -18.09 4.54 13.16
C LEU A 186 -19.41 3.92 12.71
N ALA A 187 -19.46 3.26 11.55
CA ALA A 187 -20.68 2.63 11.04
C ALA A 187 -21.22 1.51 11.95
N ARG A 188 -20.34 0.83 12.70
CA ARG A 188 -20.75 -0.21 13.66
C ARG A 188 -21.26 0.36 14.98
N HIS A 189 -20.69 1.48 15.43
CA HIS A 189 -20.96 2.01 16.78
C HIS A 189 -21.93 3.19 16.78
N ILE A 190 -22.11 3.89 15.66
CA ILE A 190 -23.01 5.04 15.52
C ILE A 190 -24.29 4.62 14.80
N LYS A 191 -25.42 4.90 15.45
CA LYS A 191 -26.75 4.88 14.85
C LYS A 191 -27.20 6.32 14.61
N VAL A 192 -27.73 6.57 13.42
CA VAL A 192 -28.35 7.87 13.10
C VAL A 192 -29.81 7.78 13.49
N ASP A 193 -30.23 8.61 14.44
CA ASP A 193 -31.63 8.67 14.85
C ASP A 193 -32.41 9.44 13.77
N GLU A 194 -33.43 8.79 13.21
CA GLU A 194 -34.30 9.43 12.22
C GLU A 194 -35.00 10.64 12.85
N THR A 195 -34.97 11.76 12.12
CA THR A 195 -35.70 12.95 12.55
C THR A 195 -37.19 12.70 12.35
N ARG A 196 -37.99 12.90 13.40
CA ARG A 196 -39.45 12.87 13.25
C ARG A 196 -39.82 14.01 12.32
N ARG A 197 -40.30 13.69 11.11
CA ARG A 197 -40.75 14.70 10.14
C ARG A 197 -41.82 15.57 10.79
N LYS A 198 -41.49 16.83 11.08
CA LYS A 198 -42.46 17.90 11.33
C LYS A 198 -42.53 18.75 10.08
N THR A 199 -43.74 19.22 9.77
CA THR A 199 -44.07 19.97 8.54
C THR A 199 -43.42 21.35 8.46
N THR A 200 -42.77 21.85 9.52
CA THR A 200 -42.35 23.25 9.61
C THR A 200 -40.89 23.51 9.98
N ASP A 201 -40.14 22.59 10.59
CA ASP A 201 -38.75 22.83 10.98
C ASP A 201 -37.81 21.63 10.68
N LYS A 202 -36.68 21.92 10.04
CA LYS A 202 -35.62 20.93 9.79
C LYS A 202 -34.85 20.66 11.08
N GLU A 203 -35.29 19.69 11.88
CA GLU A 203 -34.47 19.15 12.96
C GLU A 203 -33.22 18.46 12.37
N HIS A 204 -32.05 18.66 12.99
CA HIS A 204 -30.84 17.91 12.64
C HIS A 204 -30.93 16.48 13.19
N PRO A 205 -30.43 15.47 12.46
CA PRO A 205 -30.43 14.09 12.94
C PRO A 205 -29.67 13.96 14.26
N GLY A 206 -30.25 13.19 15.18
CA GLY A 206 -29.55 12.74 16.38
C GLY A 206 -28.54 11.65 16.04
N TYR A 207 -27.51 11.52 16.85
CA TYR A 207 -26.59 10.38 16.77
C TYR A 207 -26.66 9.63 18.09
N SER A 208 -26.64 8.31 18.03
CA SER A 208 -26.56 7.43 19.19
C SER A 208 -25.32 6.56 19.06
N PHE A 209 -24.50 6.50 20.11
CA PHE A 209 -23.29 5.69 20.18
C PHE A 209 -23.51 4.50 21.11
N THR A 210 -23.10 3.30 20.68
CA THR A 210 -23.25 2.08 21.48
C THR A 210 -21.97 1.81 22.27
N VAL A 211 -22.05 1.79 23.59
CA VAL A 211 -20.95 1.45 24.52
C VAL A 211 -21.37 0.22 25.33
N GLY A 212 -20.72 -0.91 25.09
CA GLY A 212 -21.16 -2.20 25.60
C GLY A 212 -22.57 -2.54 25.09
N ASN A 213 -23.52 -2.73 26.02
CA ASN A 213 -24.93 -3.02 25.70
C ASN A 213 -25.85 -1.80 25.83
N LYS A 214 -25.28 -0.60 26.01
CA LYS A 214 -26.05 0.64 26.21
C LYS A 214 -25.90 1.55 24.98
N SER A 215 -27.02 2.10 24.52
CA SER A 215 -27.05 3.10 23.46
C SER A 215 -27.24 4.48 24.08
N CYS A 216 -26.27 5.37 23.89
CA CYS A 216 -26.25 6.70 24.48
C CYS A 216 -26.35 7.75 23.36
N ARG A 217 -27.23 8.73 23.49
CA ARG A 217 -27.35 9.81 22.51
C ARG A 217 -26.14 10.75 22.62
N VAL A 218 -25.53 11.07 21.47
CA VAL A 218 -24.34 11.91 21.37
C VAL A 218 -24.54 13.09 20.38
N CYS A 219 -23.64 14.08 20.41
CA CYS A 219 -23.62 15.21 19.49
C CYS A 219 -22.74 14.84 18.33
N ASN A 220 -22.87 15.67 17.29
CA ASN A 220 -21.98 15.67 16.16
C ASN A 220 -20.50 16.00 16.49
N PHE A 221 -20.18 16.37 17.74
CA PHE A 221 -18.80 16.65 18.19
C PHE A 221 -18.23 15.59 19.15
N PHE A 222 -19.01 14.55 19.46
CA PHE A 222 -18.54 13.40 20.23
C PHE A 222 -17.47 12.66 19.42
#